data_AF-A0A8T1S2N8-F1
#
_entry.id   AF-A0A8T1S2N8-F1
#
_cell.length_a   1.000
_cell.length_b   1.000
_cell.length_c   1.000
_cell.angle_alpha   90.00
_cell.angle_beta   90.00
_cell.angle_gamma   90.00
#
_symmetry.space_group_name_H-M   'P 1'
#
loop_
_entity.id
_entity.type
_entity.pdbx_description
1 polymer ?
#
loop_
_entity_poly.entity_id
_entity_poly.type
_entity_poly.pdbx_seq_one_letter_code
_entity_poly.pdbx_strand_id
1 'polypeptide(L)'
;MAGDASELELPFVQDVQLTKCMRLRAQSLQQRNERPQDGEKLLRPNEYIYRVDFVRQHNLRFLRWKIQMEKAGEVMVTGTSQHWTPDLTNLMIRQLLEPVGIFCKKPGTKEVECNEADAQEFGERLMELAKIRKVMYFLLSFADGLDPAHLKCSVVFKV
;
A
#
# COMPACT_ATOMS: atom_id res chain seq x y z
N MET A 1 -9.13 35.10 -7.94
CA MET A 1 -7.95 34.84 -7.10
C MET A 1 -8.26 33.57 -6.28
N ALA A 2 -7.94 32.39 -6.80
CA ALA A 2 -8.17 31.14 -6.07
C ALA A 2 -7.01 30.97 -5.08
N GLY A 3 -7.30 31.05 -3.78
CA GLY A 3 -6.28 30.91 -2.74
C GLY A 3 -5.56 29.57 -2.87
N ASP A 4 -4.23 29.60 -2.75
CA ASP A 4 -3.36 28.43 -2.77
C ASP A 4 -3.85 27.40 -1.76
N ALA A 5 -4.52 26.37 -2.26
CA ALA A 5 -4.86 25.22 -1.46
C ALA A 5 -3.58 24.47 -1.14
N SER A 6 -3.20 24.41 0.13
CA SER A 6 -2.03 23.64 0.54
C SER A 6 -2.23 22.17 0.17
N GLU A 7 -1.24 21.58 -0.50
CA GLU A 7 -1.18 20.14 -0.76
C GLU A 7 -0.48 19.45 0.42
N LEU A 8 -0.98 18.27 0.81
CA LEU A 8 -0.39 17.38 1.79
C LEU A 8 0.00 16.08 1.09
N GLU A 9 1.30 15.85 0.94
CA GLU A 9 1.85 14.61 0.42
C GLU A 9 2.16 13.65 1.57
N LEU A 10 1.59 12.45 1.52
CA LEU A 10 1.82 11.39 2.50
C LEU A 10 2.58 10.23 1.84
N PRO A 11 3.86 10.00 2.21
CA PRO A 11 4.66 8.95 1.62
C PRO A 11 4.29 7.58 2.18
N PHE A 12 4.40 6.57 1.31
CA PHE A 12 4.35 5.16 1.71
C PHE A 12 5.75 4.76 2.18
N VAL A 13 5.87 4.46 3.46
CA VAL A 13 7.15 4.05 4.07
C VAL A 13 7.14 2.54 4.26
N GLN A 14 8.17 1.86 3.78
CA GLN A 14 8.28 0.41 3.95
C GLN A 14 8.44 0.06 5.42
N ASP A 15 7.60 -0.83 5.93
CA ASP A 15 7.73 -1.41 7.27
C ASP A 15 8.56 -2.70 7.20
N VAL A 16 9.88 -2.52 7.29
CA VAL A 16 10.86 -3.61 7.15
C VAL A 16 10.70 -4.65 8.28
N GLN A 17 10.38 -4.21 9.49
CA GLN A 17 10.23 -5.10 10.64
C GLN A 17 8.97 -5.95 10.50
N LEU A 18 7.82 -5.33 10.19
CA LEU A 18 6.58 -6.07 9.99
C LEU A 18 6.66 -7.01 8.78
N THR A 19 7.28 -6.56 7.68
CA THR A 19 7.58 -7.43 6.52
C THR A 19 8.37 -8.66 6.95
N LYS A 20 9.42 -8.49 7.75
CA LYS A 20 10.25 -9.59 8.27
C LYS A 20 9.45 -10.53 9.18
N CYS A 21 8.65 -9.98 10.09
CA CYS A 21 7.79 -10.77 10.98
C CYS A 21 6.81 -11.65 10.20
N MET A 22 6.14 -11.10 9.18
CA MET A 22 5.22 -11.87 8.34
C MET A 22 5.92 -12.95 7.50
N ARG A 23 7.15 -12.73 7.04
CA ARG A 23 7.95 -13.77 6.36
C ARG A 23 8.39 -14.87 7.32
N LEU A 24 8.81 -14.50 8.53
CA LEU A 24 9.17 -15.47 9.58
C LEU A 24 7.97 -16.34 9.96
N ARG A 25 6.75 -15.80 9.96
CA ARG A 25 5.52 -16.58 10.16
C ARG A 25 5.37 -17.68 9.11
N ALA A 26 5.51 -17.35 7.83
CA ALA A 26 5.43 -18.32 6.74
C ALA A 26 6.54 -19.38 6.84
N GLN A 27 7.78 -18.96 7.13
CA GLN A 27 8.91 -19.87 7.32
C GLN A 27 8.71 -20.81 8.52
N SER A 28 8.19 -20.29 9.64
CA SER A 28 7.96 -21.08 10.85
C SER A 28 6.90 -22.17 10.62
N LEU A 29 5.81 -21.83 9.92
CA LEU A 29 4.78 -22.81 9.53
C LEU A 29 5.39 -23.94 8.67
N GLN A 30 6.20 -23.57 7.69
CA GLN A 30 6.87 -24.54 6.83
C GLN A 30 7.82 -25.45 7.62
N GLN A 31 8.65 -24.89 8.50
CA GLN A 31 9.60 -25.66 9.32
C GLN A 31 8.90 -26.62 10.29
N ARG A 32 7.73 -26.25 10.79
CA ARG A 32 6.94 -27.06 11.72
C ARG A 32 5.94 -28.00 11.02
N ASN A 33 5.86 -27.94 9.69
CA ASN A 33 4.85 -28.64 8.88
C ASN A 33 3.41 -28.33 9.35
N GLU A 34 3.17 -27.09 9.78
CA GLU A 34 1.89 -26.58 10.23
C GLU A 34 1.16 -25.85 9.09
N ARG A 35 -0.18 -25.84 9.14
CA ARG A 35 -0.99 -25.06 8.21
C ARG A 35 -1.22 -23.65 8.78
N PRO A 36 -1.31 -22.62 7.92
CA PRO A 36 -1.79 -21.30 8.35
C PRO A 36 -3.21 -21.39 8.91
N GLN A 37 -3.61 -20.36 9.68
CA GLN A 37 -5.00 -20.21 10.09
C GLN A 37 -5.90 -20.08 8.85
N ASP A 38 -7.14 -20.54 8.95
CA ASP A 38 -8.07 -20.48 7.82
C ASP A 38 -8.31 -19.03 7.38
N GLY A 39 -8.00 -18.72 6.11
CA GLY A 39 -8.05 -17.38 5.55
C GLY A 39 -6.88 -16.44 5.92
N GLU A 40 -5.83 -16.92 6.59
CA GLU A 40 -4.62 -16.14 6.89
C GLU A 40 -3.88 -15.75 5.59
N LYS A 41 -3.50 -14.48 5.49
CA LYS A 41 -2.68 -13.95 4.40
C LYS A 41 -1.20 -14.10 4.76
N LEU A 42 -0.57 -15.13 4.18
CA LEU A 42 0.89 -15.25 4.21
C LEU A 42 1.53 -14.33 3.17
N LEU A 43 2.64 -13.70 3.55
CA LEU A 43 3.38 -12.78 2.69
C LEU A 43 4.17 -13.55 1.63
N ARG A 44 3.99 -13.19 0.36
CA ARG A 44 4.77 -13.73 -0.76
C ARG A 44 6.16 -13.07 -0.82
N PRO A 45 7.15 -13.68 -1.49
CA PRO A 45 8.50 -13.12 -1.58
C PRO A 45 8.56 -11.73 -2.24
N ASN A 46 7.67 -11.48 -3.20
CA ASN A 46 7.57 -10.22 -3.93
C ASN A 46 6.61 -9.21 -3.27
N GLU A 47 6.08 -9.53 -2.09
CA GLU A 47 5.21 -8.66 -1.32
C GLU A 47 5.94 -8.04 -0.13
N TYR A 48 5.59 -6.78 0.16
CA TYR A 48 6.20 -5.98 1.21
C TYR A 48 5.12 -5.15 1.91
N ILE A 49 5.27 -4.96 3.22
CA ILE A 49 4.36 -4.12 3.99
C ILE A 49 4.85 -2.67 3.96
N TYR A 50 3.93 -1.77 3.68
CA TYR A 50 4.12 -0.33 3.75
C TYR A 50 3.15 0.28 4.75
N ARG A 51 3.50 1.46 5.24
CA ARG A 51 2.74 2.23 6.19
C ARG A 51 2.56 3.66 5.68
N VAL A 52 1.38 4.21 5.90
CA VAL A 52 1.09 5.64 5.73
C VAL A 52 0.65 6.20 7.07
N ASP A 53 1.29 7.29 7.48
CA ASP A 53 0.93 8.05 8.66
C ASP A 53 0.12 9.28 8.26
N PHE A 54 -1.18 9.27 8.55
CA PHE A 54 -2.09 10.40 8.37
C PHE A 54 -1.82 11.47 9.42
N VAL A 55 -0.89 12.39 9.12
CA VAL A 55 -0.59 13.57 9.96
C VAL A 55 -1.81 14.51 10.10
N ARG A 56 -2.78 14.40 9.20
CA ARG A 56 -4.10 15.02 9.26
C ARG A 56 -5.16 13.97 8.86
N GLN A 57 -6.25 13.87 9.60
CA GLN A 57 -7.29 12.84 9.41
C GLN A 57 -8.62 13.39 8.87
N HIS A 58 -8.79 14.71 8.86
CA HIS A 58 -10.03 15.39 8.45
C HIS A 58 -9.76 16.47 7.42
N ASN A 59 -10.80 16.81 6.64
CA ASN A 59 -10.75 17.79 5.57
C ASN A 59 -9.65 17.47 4.54
N LEU A 60 -9.47 16.18 4.25
CA LEU A 60 -8.64 15.71 3.15
C LEU A 60 -9.52 15.59 1.91
N ARG A 61 -9.03 16.07 0.76
CA ARG A 61 -9.59 15.76 -0.55
C ARG A 61 -8.52 15.08 -1.39
N PHE A 62 -8.74 13.85 -1.83
CA PHE A 62 -7.81 13.12 -2.68
C PHE A 62 -7.58 13.92 -3.98
N LEU A 63 -6.31 14.09 -4.35
CA LEU A 63 -5.93 14.75 -5.60
C LEU A 63 -5.36 13.75 -6.59
N ARG A 64 -4.33 13.01 -6.17
CA ARG A 64 -3.60 12.10 -7.06
C ARG A 64 -2.73 11.12 -6.29
N TRP A 65 -2.44 10.00 -6.94
CA TRP A 65 -1.28 9.19 -6.65
C TRP A 65 -0.03 9.86 -7.23
N LYS A 66 1.07 9.82 -6.49
CA LYS A 66 2.38 10.25 -6.98
C LYS A 66 3.31 9.04 -6.92
N ILE A 67 3.37 8.34 -8.05
CA ILE A 67 4.16 7.14 -8.24
C ILE A 67 5.35 7.46 -9.14
N GLN A 68 6.55 7.14 -8.68
CA GLN A 68 7.77 7.23 -9.47
C GLN A 68 8.47 5.87 -9.45
N MET A 69 8.72 5.34 -10.63
CA MET A 69 9.39 4.06 -10.83
C MET A 69 10.69 4.31 -11.59
N GLU A 70 11.83 3.99 -10.98
CA GLU A 70 13.14 4.23 -11.59
C GLU A 70 13.41 3.25 -12.74
N LYS A 71 12.89 2.02 -12.62
CA LYS A 71 12.94 0.98 -13.65
C LYS A 71 11.55 0.55 -14.12
N ALA A 72 11.50 -0.11 -15.27
CA ALA A 72 10.29 -0.73 -15.77
C ALA A 72 9.82 -1.85 -14.83
N GLY A 73 8.51 -2.11 -14.84
CA GLY A 73 7.87 -3.18 -14.08
C GLY A 73 6.50 -2.76 -13.58
N GLU A 74 5.98 -3.49 -12.60
CA GLU A 74 4.63 -3.28 -12.06
C GLU A 74 4.63 -3.31 -10.53
N VAL A 75 3.81 -2.44 -9.92
CA VAL A 75 3.47 -2.51 -8.50
C VAL A 75 1.95 -2.49 -8.33
N MET A 76 1.46 -3.42 -7.53
CA MET A 76 0.09 -3.44 -7.04
C MET A 76 0.07 -2.98 -5.58
N VAL A 77 -0.70 -1.94 -5.28
CA VAL A 77 -0.90 -1.35 -3.96
C VAL A 77 -2.26 -1.80 -3.43
N THR A 78 -2.25 -2.60 -2.36
CA THR A 78 -3.47 -3.10 -1.72
C THR A 78 -3.59 -2.51 -0.31
N GLY A 79 -4.69 -1.83 -0.03
CA GLY A 79 -4.99 -1.33 1.32
C GLY A 79 -5.35 -2.47 2.26
N THR A 80 -5.08 -2.30 3.56
CA THR A 80 -5.59 -3.22 4.59
C THR A 80 -6.67 -2.54 5.45
N SER A 81 -7.58 -3.33 5.98
CA SER A 81 -8.62 -2.83 6.89
C SER A 81 -8.00 -2.11 8.09
N GLN A 82 -8.50 -0.92 8.41
CA GLN A 82 -8.07 -0.14 9.58
C GLN A 82 -8.35 -0.82 10.93
N HIS A 83 -9.11 -1.92 10.94
CA HIS A 83 -9.32 -2.75 12.12
C HIS A 83 -8.24 -3.80 12.32
N TRP A 84 -7.43 -4.11 11.30
CA TRP A 84 -6.26 -4.96 11.47
C TRP A 84 -5.22 -4.24 12.33
N THR A 85 -4.72 -4.93 13.35
CA THR A 85 -3.68 -4.42 14.24
C THR A 85 -2.54 -5.45 14.20
N PRO A 86 -1.43 -5.16 13.49
CA PRO A 86 -0.39 -6.16 13.23
C PRO A 86 0.22 -6.80 14.48
N ASP A 87 0.25 -6.07 15.60
CA ASP A 87 0.77 -6.58 16.89
C ASP A 87 -0.17 -7.59 17.58
N LEU A 88 -1.44 -7.67 17.16
CA LEU A 88 -2.47 -8.47 17.83
C LEU A 88 -2.88 -9.71 17.04
N THR A 89 -2.93 -9.62 15.71
CA THR A 89 -3.44 -10.72 14.86
C THR A 89 -2.68 -10.82 13.54
N ASN A 90 -2.57 -12.03 13.01
CA ASN A 90 -2.15 -12.24 11.62
C ASN A 90 -3.13 -11.53 10.66
N LEU A 91 -2.62 -11.10 9.50
CA LEU A 91 -3.44 -10.51 8.45
C LEU A 91 -4.35 -11.59 7.84
N MET A 92 -5.61 -11.26 7.61
CA MET A 92 -6.56 -12.15 6.93
C MET A 92 -6.83 -11.67 5.50
N ILE A 93 -7.09 -12.58 4.57
CA ILE A 93 -7.38 -12.24 3.16
C ILE A 93 -8.57 -11.26 3.06
N ARG A 94 -9.63 -11.48 3.85
CA ARG A 94 -10.81 -10.60 3.91
C ARG A 94 -10.52 -9.16 4.39
N GLN A 95 -9.33 -8.91 4.95
CA GLN A 95 -8.92 -7.58 5.38
C GLN A 95 -8.17 -6.82 4.28
N LEU A 96 -7.89 -7.45 3.14
CA LEU A 96 -7.39 -6.77 1.96
C LEU A 96 -8.54 -5.99 1.31
N LEU A 97 -8.30 -4.73 0.99
CA LEU A 97 -9.30 -3.81 0.46
C LEU A 97 -9.21 -3.76 -1.07
N GLU A 98 -10.38 -3.77 -1.69
CA GLU A 98 -10.58 -3.37 -3.09
C GLU A 98 -11.10 -1.93 -3.15
N PRO A 99 -10.94 -1.19 -4.27
CA PRO A 99 -10.10 -1.57 -5.41
C PRO A 99 -8.62 -1.47 -5.07
N VAL A 100 -7.79 -2.24 -5.80
CA VAL A 100 -6.32 -2.16 -5.72
C VAL A 100 -5.77 -1.12 -6.69
N GLY A 101 -4.71 -0.42 -6.30
CA GLY A 101 -3.99 0.49 -7.20
C GLY A 101 -2.91 -0.26 -7.98
N ILE A 102 -3.09 -0.45 -9.29
CA ILE A 102 -2.10 -1.10 -10.16
C ILE A 102 -1.36 -0.03 -10.98
N PHE A 103 -0.04 -0.01 -10.86
CA PHE A 103 0.83 0.96 -11.53
C PHE A 103 1.94 0.24 -12.30
N CYS A 104 2.01 0.49 -13.60
CA CYS A 104 2.93 -0.19 -14.50
C CYS A 104 3.78 0.83 -15.25
N LYS A 105 5.09 0.57 -15.37
CA LYS A 105 6.00 1.33 -16.22
C LYS A 105 6.56 0.40 -17.29
N LYS A 106 6.27 0.71 -18.56
CA LYS A 106 6.79 -0.05 -19.70
C LYS A 106 8.28 0.22 -19.93
N PRO A 107 9.03 -0.73 -20.51
CA PRO A 107 10.40 -0.49 -20.93
C PRO A 107 10.49 0.68 -21.93
N GLY A 108 11.45 1.58 -21.71
CA GLY A 108 11.69 2.72 -22.61
C GLY A 108 10.73 3.91 -22.44
N THR A 109 9.69 3.80 -21.61
CA THR A 109 8.80 4.92 -21.29
C THR A 109 9.20 5.59 -19.98
N LYS A 110 8.88 6.88 -19.84
CA LYS A 110 9.02 7.61 -18.57
C LYS A 110 7.73 7.60 -17.74
N GLU A 111 6.60 7.42 -18.41
CA GLU A 111 5.26 7.49 -17.81
C GLU A 111 4.90 6.19 -17.09
N VAL A 112 4.18 6.34 -15.98
CA VAL A 112 3.58 5.26 -15.21
C VAL A 112 2.09 5.22 -15.60
N GLU A 113 1.65 4.09 -16.12
CA GLU A 113 0.26 3.83 -16.49
C GLU A 113 -0.48 3.21 -15.29
N CYS A 114 -1.77 3.50 -15.15
CA CYS A 114 -2.64 2.87 -14.15
C CYS A 114 -4.09 2.84 -14.63
N ASN A 115 -4.93 2.01 -14.02
CA ASN A 115 -6.38 2.14 -14.18
C ASN A 115 -6.84 3.38 -13.40
N GLU A 116 -7.14 4.46 -14.12
CA GLU A 116 -7.51 5.75 -13.51
C GLU A 116 -8.76 5.64 -12.62
N ALA A 117 -9.74 4.81 -13.00
CA ALA A 117 -10.97 4.66 -12.23
C ALA A 117 -10.71 4.00 -10.87
N ASP A 118 -10.02 2.86 -10.88
CA ASP A 118 -9.68 2.12 -9.66
C ASP A 118 -8.73 2.94 -8.77
N ALA A 119 -7.74 3.61 -9.37
CA ALA A 119 -6.80 4.45 -8.64
C ALA A 119 -7.50 5.66 -7.99
N GLN A 120 -8.44 6.28 -8.69
CA GLN A 120 -9.24 7.39 -8.17
C GLN A 120 -10.15 6.92 -7.02
N GLU A 121 -10.94 5.85 -7.21
CA GLU A 121 -11.82 5.31 -6.17
C GLU A 121 -11.02 4.91 -4.93
N PHE A 122 -9.89 4.21 -5.12
CA PHE A 122 -9.04 3.79 -4.01
C PHE A 122 -8.53 5.00 -3.23
N GLY A 123 -8.03 6.02 -3.94
CA GLY A 123 -7.55 7.27 -3.37
C GLY A 123 -8.62 8.00 -2.55
N GLU A 124 -9.86 8.04 -3.04
CA GLU A 124 -10.97 8.66 -2.34
C GLU A 124 -11.33 7.90 -1.05
N ARG A 125 -11.27 6.56 -1.09
CA ARG A 125 -11.50 5.72 0.11
C ARG A 125 -10.46 5.93 1.19
N LEU A 126 -9.21 6.29 0.85
CA LEU A 126 -8.18 6.62 1.84
C LEU A 126 -8.60 7.79 2.74
N MET A 127 -9.38 8.74 2.22
CA MET A 127 -9.87 9.88 3.02
C MET A 127 -10.81 9.42 4.15
N GLU A 128 -11.67 8.45 3.86
CA GLU A 128 -12.59 7.89 4.85
C GLU A 128 -11.84 7.00 5.85
N LEU A 129 -10.88 6.21 5.37
CA LEU A 129 -10.04 5.36 6.22
C LEU A 129 -9.13 6.16 7.15
N ALA A 130 -8.66 7.34 6.71
CA ALA A 130 -7.87 8.25 7.54
C ALA A 130 -8.62 8.71 8.80
N LYS A 131 -9.96 8.80 8.75
CA LYS A 131 -10.79 9.17 9.92
C LYS A 131 -10.82 8.10 11.01
N ILE A 132 -10.53 6.84 10.66
CA ILE A 132 -10.61 5.70 11.60
C ILE A 132 -9.35 5.66 12.49
N ARG A 133 -8.16 5.73 11.89
CA ARG A 133 -6.86 5.66 12.59
C ARG A 133 -5.79 6.46 11.87
N LYS A 134 -4.81 6.95 12.63
CA LYS A 134 -3.68 7.74 12.11
C LYS A 134 -2.71 6.92 11.25
N VAL A 135 -2.66 5.62 11.45
CA VAL A 135 -1.72 4.73 10.75
C VAL A 135 -2.55 3.73 9.96
N MET A 136 -2.21 3.55 8.69
CA MET A 136 -2.77 2.50 7.84
C MET A 136 -1.65 1.71 7.18
N TYR A 137 -1.84 0.40 7.10
CA TYR A 137 -0.91 -0.52 6.47
C TYR A 137 -1.38 -0.91 5.06
N PHE A 138 -0.41 -1.18 4.20
CA PHE A 138 -0.61 -1.54 2.81
C PHE A 138 0.28 -2.72 2.47
N LEU A 139 -0.21 -3.56 1.57
CA LEU A 139 0.54 -4.64 0.95
C LEU A 139 0.91 -4.20 -0.46
N LEU A 140 2.21 -4.06 -0.74
CA LEU A 140 2.69 -3.78 -2.08
C LEU A 140 3.29 -5.04 -2.69
N SER A 141 2.76 -5.44 -3.85
CA SER A 141 3.24 -6.59 -4.63
C SER A 141 4.01 -6.09 -5.84
N PHE A 142 5.25 -6.53 -6.00
CA PHE A 142 6.13 -6.10 -7.07
C PHE A 142 6.23 -7.19 -8.15
N ALA A 143 6.20 -6.80 -9.42
CA ALA A 143 6.29 -7.70 -10.55
C ALA A 143 7.17 -7.11 -11.67
N ASP A 144 7.46 -7.93 -12.68
CA ASP A 144 8.19 -7.54 -13.89
C ASP A 144 9.55 -6.88 -13.63
N GLY A 145 10.27 -7.43 -12.64
CA GLY A 145 11.60 -6.98 -12.28
C GLY A 145 11.63 -5.72 -11.42
N LEU A 146 10.49 -5.13 -11.07
CA LEU A 146 10.40 -4.04 -10.08
C LEU A 146 10.80 -4.53 -8.68
N ASP A 147 11.44 -3.68 -7.88
CA ASP A 147 11.67 -3.95 -6.46
C ASP A 147 11.49 -2.67 -5.62
N PRO A 148 11.35 -2.80 -4.29
CA PRO A 148 11.10 -1.66 -3.39
C PRO A 148 12.10 -0.51 -3.49
N ALA A 149 13.38 -0.78 -3.81
CA ALA A 149 14.41 0.27 -3.85
C ALA A 149 14.21 1.23 -5.03
N HIS A 150 13.44 0.82 -6.04
CA HIS A 150 13.22 1.58 -7.27
C HIS A 150 11.82 2.22 -7.34
N LEU A 151 11.08 2.23 -6.22
CA LEU A 151 9.74 2.80 -6.12
C LEU A 151 9.72 3.94 -5.10
N LYS A 152 9.23 5.10 -5.53
CA LYS A 152 8.74 6.15 -4.62
C LYS A 152 7.24 6.27 -4.81
N CYS A 153 6.51 6.08 -3.72
CA CYS A 153 5.05 6.09 -3.71
C CYS A 153 4.55 7.04 -2.63
N SER A 154 3.69 7.97 -3.01
CA SER A 154 2.97 8.84 -2.09
C SER A 154 1.56 9.11 -2.60
N VAL A 155 0.67 9.49 -1.68
CA VAL A 155 -0.65 10.01 -2.01
C VAL A 155 -0.69 11.50 -1.68
N VAL A 156 -1.31 12.29 -2.54
CA VAL A 156 -1.43 13.75 -2.36
C VAL A 156 -2.89 14.11 -2.10
N PHE A 157 -3.11 14.85 -1.02
CA PHE A 157 -4.40 15.40 -0.64
C PHE A 157 -4.37 16.94 -0.70
N LYS A 158 -5.50 17.54 -1.01
CA LYS A 158 -5.78 18.94 -0.71
C LYS A 158 -6.30 19.05 0.72
N VAL A 159 -5.80 20.04 1.48
CA VAL A 159 -6.13 20.24 2.90
C VAL A 159 -6.68 21.63 3.23
#